data_AF-A0A067QUA3-F1
#
_entry.id   AF-A0A067QUA3-F1
#
_cell.length_a   1.000
_cell.length_b   1.000
_cell.length_c   1.000
_cell.angle_alpha   90.00
_cell.angle_beta   90.00
_cell.angle_gamma   90.00
#
_symmetry.space_group_name_H-M   'P 1'
#
loop_
_entity.id
_entity.type
_entity.pdbx_description
1 polymer ?
#
loop_
_entity_poly.entity_id
_entity_poly.type
_entity_poly.pdbx_seq_one_letter_code
_entity_poly.pdbx_strand_id
1 'polypeptide(L)'
;MPLPKLPDFFRGKCFYLHKELSADVRSRLKRYIIAFKGLLVDELDDVRVTLIISNKKVQSKQPVVKPDWVWECNDTGMVLPTKPYEFVSVPN
;
A
#
# COMPACT_ATOMS: atom_id res chain seq x y z
N MET A 1 12.05 2.72 30.61
CA MET A 1 12.74 2.55 29.31
C MET A 1 11.76 2.95 28.22
N PRO A 2 12.09 3.88 27.30
CA PRO A 2 11.16 4.29 26.24
C PRO A 2 11.01 3.19 25.19
N LEU A 3 9.82 3.06 24.61
CA LEU A 3 9.58 2.16 23.49
C LEU A 3 10.42 2.57 22.27
N PRO A 4 10.97 1.63 21.50
CA PRO A 4 11.69 1.94 20.28
C PRO A 4 10.75 2.65 19.28
N LYS A 5 11.27 3.66 18.59
CA LYS A 5 10.51 4.39 17.56
C LYS A 5 10.38 3.51 16.32
N LEU A 6 9.15 3.34 15.83
CA LEU A 6 8.91 2.72 14.54
C LEU A 6 9.38 3.65 13.40
N PRO A 7 9.91 3.09 12.30
CA PRO A 7 10.27 3.88 11.12
C PRO A 7 9.02 4.49 10.48
N ASP A 8 9.20 5.54 9.68
CA ASP A 8 8.11 6.29 9.05
C ASP A 8 8.24 6.31 7.52
N PHE A 9 8.71 5.21 6.94
CA PHE A 9 9.01 5.12 5.52
C PHE A 9 7.78 5.29 4.61
N PHE A 10 6.55 5.12 5.11
CA PHE A 10 5.32 5.45 4.35
C PHE A 10 4.84 6.89 4.50
N ARG A 11 5.57 7.75 5.22
CA ARG A 11 5.23 9.16 5.37
C ARG A 11 5.05 9.83 4.00
N GLY A 12 3.95 10.58 3.86
CA GLY A 12 3.61 11.29 2.64
C GLY A 12 2.96 10.42 1.55
N LYS A 13 2.81 9.11 1.77
CA LYS A 13 2.06 8.21 0.89
C LYS A 13 0.62 8.07 1.37
N CYS A 14 -0.31 8.13 0.44
CA CYS A 14 -1.72 7.89 0.66
C CYS A 14 -2.17 6.65 -0.10
N PHE A 15 -2.79 5.73 0.63
CA PHE A 15 -3.14 4.40 0.17
C PHE A 15 -4.66 4.27 0.07
N TYR A 16 -5.10 3.63 -1.01
CA TYR A 16 -6.45 3.08 -1.10
C TYR A 16 -6.36 1.55 -1.07
N LEU A 17 -7.19 0.91 -0.24
CA LEU A 17 -7.29 -0.56 -0.18
C LEU A 17 -8.53 -0.98 -0.95
N HIS A 18 -8.34 -1.67 -2.08
CA HIS A 18 -9.45 -2.05 -2.94
C HIS A 18 -10.43 -3.01 -2.22
N LYS A 19 -11.72 -2.93 -2.59
CA LYS A 19 -12.86 -3.53 -1.83
C LYS A 19 -12.93 -5.05 -1.88
N GLU A 20 -12.25 -5.67 -2.84
CA GLU A 20 -12.13 -7.11 -3.06
C GLU A 20 -11.17 -7.80 -2.08
N LEU A 21 -10.29 -7.05 -1.41
CA LEU A 21 -9.41 -7.60 -0.39
C LEU A 21 -10.23 -8.15 0.79
N SER A 22 -9.86 -9.33 1.29
CA SER A 22 -10.52 -9.93 2.46
C SER A 22 -10.35 -9.06 3.71
N ALA A 23 -11.27 -9.21 4.67
CA ALA A 23 -11.24 -8.43 5.91
C ALA A 23 -9.91 -8.59 6.67
N ASP A 24 -9.37 -9.81 6.74
CA ASP A 24 -8.10 -10.11 7.42
C ASP A 24 -6.91 -9.41 6.75
N VAL A 25 -6.82 -9.49 5.42
CA VAL A 25 -5.76 -8.83 4.65
C VAL A 25 -5.86 -7.32 4.80
N ARG A 26 -7.07 -6.75 4.71
CA ARG A 26 -7.30 -5.30 4.91
C ARG A 26 -6.90 -4.87 6.30
N SER A 27 -7.29 -5.61 7.34
CA SER A 27 -6.95 -5.31 8.73
C SER A 27 -5.44 -5.26 8.94
N ARG A 28 -4.71 -6.26 8.41
CA ARG A 28 -3.25 -6.32 8.49
C ARG A 28 -2.57 -5.20 7.70
N LEU A 29 -3.05 -4.89 6.49
CA LEU A 29 -2.52 -3.79 5.68
C LEU A 29 -2.71 -2.44 6.38
N LYS A 30 -3.92 -2.20 6.93
CA LYS A 30 -4.20 -0.98 7.70
C LYS A 30 -3.22 -0.80 8.85
N ARG A 31 -2.97 -1.88 9.61
CA ARG A 31 -2.02 -1.86 10.73
C ARG A 31 -0.63 -1.41 10.28
N TYR A 32 -0.07 -2.00 9.22
CA TYR A 32 1.29 -1.70 8.79
C TYR A 32 1.39 -0.30 8.17
N ILE A 33 0.44 0.06 7.31
CA ILE A 33 0.42 1.38 6.67
C ILE A 33 0.38 2.49 7.73
N ILE A 34 -0.50 2.38 8.73
CA ILE A 34 -0.62 3.37 9.81
C ILE A 34 0.63 3.37 10.70
N ALA A 35 1.14 2.18 11.07
CA ALA A 35 2.32 2.04 11.91
C ALA A 35 3.53 2.79 11.34
N PHE A 36 3.71 2.73 10.01
CA PHE A 36 4.82 3.36 9.30
C PHE A 36 4.47 4.73 8.68
N LYS A 37 3.44 5.40 9.22
CA LYS A 37 3.02 6.79 8.91
C LYS A 37 2.44 7.02 7.50
N GLY A 38 1.91 5.99 6.86
CA GLY A 38 1.08 6.14 5.67
C GLY A 38 -0.35 6.60 6.00
N LEU A 39 -1.00 7.23 5.02
CA LEU A 39 -2.40 7.65 5.09
C LEU A 39 -3.29 6.66 4.37
N LEU A 40 -4.53 6.51 4.83
CA LEU A 40 -5.54 5.66 4.20
C LEU A 40 -6.76 6.52 3.87
N VAL A 41 -7.35 6.25 2.71
CA VAL A 41 -8.65 6.80 2.31
C VAL A 41 -9.66 5.67 2.12
N ASP A 42 -10.92 5.95 2.46
CA ASP A 42 -12.01 4.98 2.33
C ASP A 42 -12.56 4.90 0.89
N GLU A 43 -12.34 5.96 0.10
CA GLU A 43 -12.76 6.07 -1.30
C GLU A 43 -11.57 6.37 -2.20
N LEU A 44 -11.65 5.90 -3.44
CA LEU A 44 -10.62 6.15 -4.43
C LEU A 44 -10.77 7.58 -4.96
N ASP A 45 -9.94 8.48 -4.43
CA ASP A 45 -9.81 9.87 -4.89
C ASP A 45 -8.52 10.01 -5.71
N ASP A 46 -8.69 10.31 -7.00
CA ASP A 46 -7.58 10.44 -7.97
C ASP A 46 -6.55 11.51 -7.58
N VAL A 47 -6.92 12.51 -6.76
CA VAL A 47 -6.06 13.64 -6.38
C VAL A 47 -5.18 13.29 -5.19
N ARG A 48 -5.71 12.52 -4.24
CA ARG A 48 -5.03 12.24 -2.96
C ARG A 48 -4.31 10.91 -2.95
N VAL A 49 -4.83 9.90 -3.65
CA VAL A 49 -4.28 8.55 -3.62
C VAL A 49 -2.96 8.51 -4.38
N THR A 50 -1.94 7.98 -3.71
CA THR A 50 -0.62 7.73 -4.33
C THR A 50 -0.47 6.30 -4.81
N LEU A 51 -1.13 5.35 -4.13
CA LEU A 51 -1.05 3.92 -4.42
C LEU A 51 -2.37 3.22 -4.10
N ILE A 52 -2.74 2.26 -4.95
CA ILE A 52 -3.86 1.35 -4.75
C ILE A 52 -3.29 -0.03 -4.43
N ILE A 53 -3.71 -0.62 -3.31
CA ILE A 53 -3.39 -2.00 -2.97
C ILE A 53 -4.53 -2.91 -3.40
N SER A 54 -4.23 -3.92 -4.22
CA SER A 54 -5.22 -4.84 -4.79
C SER A 54 -4.61 -6.21 -5.10
N ASN A 55 -5.43 -7.27 -5.02
CA ASN A 55 -5.05 -8.64 -5.45
C ASN A 55 -5.32 -8.89 -6.93
N LYS A 56 -5.87 -7.91 -7.65
CA LYS A 56 -6.16 -8.03 -9.09
C LYS A 56 -5.81 -6.75 -9.83
N LYS A 57 -5.76 -6.84 -11.15
CA LYS A 57 -5.63 -5.66 -12.01
C LYS A 57 -6.89 -4.79 -11.87
N VAL A 58 -6.68 -3.50 -11.62
CA VAL A 58 -7.73 -2.48 -11.55
C VAL A 58 -7.36 -1.37 -12.53
N GLN A 59 -8.33 -0.86 -13.27
CA GLN A 59 -8.10 0.28 -14.15
C GLN A 59 -8.04 1.56 -13.29
N SER A 60 -6.87 2.17 -13.22
CA SER A 60 -6.63 3.39 -12.45
C SER A 60 -5.44 4.14 -13.04
N LYS A 61 -5.38 5.46 -12.78
CA LYS A 61 -4.22 6.30 -13.10
C LYS A 61 -3.07 6.08 -12.10
N GLN A 62 -3.38 5.72 -10.87
CA GLN A 62 -2.41 5.47 -9.82
C GLN A 62 -1.86 4.03 -9.93
N PRO A 63 -0.63 3.77 -9.47
CA PRO A 63 -0.08 2.42 -9.41
C PRO A 63 -0.98 1.48 -8.62
N VAL A 64 -1.28 0.31 -9.22
CA VAL A 64 -2.02 -0.79 -8.58
C VAL A 64 -1.03 -1.87 -8.20
N VAL A 65 -0.81 -2.03 -6.90
CA VAL A 65 0.27 -2.81 -6.32
C VAL A 65 -0.30 -3.95 -5.47
N LYS A 66 0.33 -5.13 -5.53
CA LYS A 66 -0.05 -6.27 -4.69
C LYS A 66 0.23 -6.01 -3.20
N PRO A 67 -0.53 -6.61 -2.27
CA PRO A 67 -0.26 -6.55 -0.82
C PRO A 67 1.17 -6.92 -0.43
N ASP A 68 1.80 -7.83 -1.20
CA ASP A 68 3.18 -8.30 -1.00
C ASP A 68 4.19 -7.17 -0.85
N TRP A 69 4.01 -6.06 -1.58
CA TRP A 69 4.86 -4.89 -1.46
C TRP A 69 4.87 -4.29 -0.05
N VAL A 70 3.70 -4.24 0.62
CA VAL A 70 3.59 -3.72 2.00
C VAL A 70 4.25 -4.68 3.00
N TRP A 71 4.15 -5.99 2.76
CA TRP A 71 4.80 -7.00 3.59
C TRP A 71 6.31 -6.91 3.47
N GLU A 72 6.85 -6.81 2.26
CA GLU A 72 8.29 -6.71 2.05
C GLU A 72 8.86 -5.36 2.48
N CYS A 73 8.11 -4.25 2.36
CA CYS A 73 8.51 -2.98 2.97
C CYS A 73 8.60 -3.09 4.50
N ASN A 74 7.67 -3.83 5.13
CA ASN A 74 7.72 -4.10 6.58
C ASN A 74 8.97 -4.93 6.93
N ASP A 75 9.25 -5.99 6.19
CA ASP A 75 10.34 -6.92 6.50
C ASP A 75 11.72 -6.29 6.26
N THR A 76 11.84 -5.42 5.26
CA THR A 76 13.07 -4.67 4.94
C THR A 76 13.21 -3.37 5.74
N GLY A 77 12.13 -2.86 6.32
CA GLY A 77 12.11 -1.59 7.05
C GLY A 77 12.27 -0.34 6.16
N MET A 78 11.97 -0.43 4.87
CA MET A 78 12.09 0.69 3.93
C MET A 78 11.07 0.62 2.77
N VAL A 79 10.94 1.72 2.03
CA VAL A 79 10.11 1.75 0.81
C VAL A 79 10.85 1.04 -0.33
N LEU A 80 10.24 -0.01 -0.87
CA LEU A 80 10.71 -0.70 -2.06
C LEU A 80 10.14 -0.08 -3.34
N PRO A 81 10.78 -0.28 -4.52
CA PRO A 81 10.17 0.06 -5.80
C PRO A 81 8.84 -0.68 -6.01
N THR A 82 7.83 0.00 -6.55
CA THR A 82 6.48 -0.58 -6.73
C THR A 82 6.36 -1.46 -7.97
N LYS A 83 7.08 -1.12 -9.05
CA LYS A 83 7.01 -1.78 -10.36
C LYS A 83 7.04 -3.32 -10.32
N PRO A 84 7.89 -3.99 -9.52
CA PRO A 84 7.92 -5.45 -9.45
C PRO A 84 6.62 -6.10 -8.92
N TYR A 85 5.82 -5.32 -8.19
CA TYR A 85 4.59 -5.76 -7.53
C TYR A 85 3.34 -5.22 -8.22
N GLU A 86 3.50 -4.41 -9.26
CA GLU A 86 2.41 -3.90 -10.08
C GLU A 86 1.89 -4.99 -11.02
N PHE A 87 0.60 -4.91 -11.37
CA PHE A 87 0.05 -5.75 -12.41
C PHE A 87 0.55 -5.25 -13.77
N VAL A 88 1.41 -6.03 -14.43
CA VAL A 88 1.95 -5.70 -15.76
C VAL A 88 0.78 -5.43 -16.71
N SER A 89 0.73 -4.22 -17.26
CA SER A 89 -0.02 -3.98 -18.49
C SER A 89 0.76 -4.68 -19.58
N VAL A 90 0.29 -5.87 -20.01
CA VAL A 90 0.76 -6.44 -21.27
C VAL A 90 0.50 -5.37 -22.34
N PRO A 91 1.52 -4.87 -23.05
CA PRO A 91 1.28 -4.02 -24.21
C PRO A 91 0.52 -4.86 -25.23
N ASN A 92 -0.61 -4.32 -25.72
CA ASN A 92 -1.28 -4.88 -26.90
C ASN A 92 -0.36 -4.81 -28.12
#